data_AF-A0A6J1CA41-F1
#
_entry.id   AF-A0A6J1CA41-F1
#
_cell.length_a   1.000
_cell.length_b   1.000
_cell.length_c   1.000
_cell.angle_alpha   90.00
_cell.angle_beta   90.00
_cell.angle_gamma   90.00
#
_symmetry.space_group_name_H-M   'P 1'
#
loop_
_entity.id
_entity.type
_entity.pdbx_description
1 polymer ?
#
loop_
_entity_poly.entity_id
_entity_poly.type
_entity_poly.pdbx_seq_one_letter_code
_entity_poly.pdbx_strand_id
1 'polypeptide(L)'
;MKASASAHSKTPFKFRIPTAENLVPIRLDIEIDGQRFKDAFTWNPSDPDSEVVVFAKRTVKDLKLPPAFMTQIAQSIQSQLTEFRSFEGQDMYTGEKIIPIKLDLRVNNTLIKDQFLWDLNNYESDPEEFSRTLCKDLGIEDPEVGPAVAVAIREQLYEIAMQNVASARESRMSKKGRRGFEHVPASKVGGASVDLVKLFGQRSSVVR
;
A
#
# COMPACT_ATOMS: atom_id res chain seq x y z
N MET A 1 -12.04 -40.25 -12.50
CA MET A 1 -11.37 -39.50 -11.42
C MET A 1 -11.68 -38.03 -11.63
N LYS A 2 -12.57 -37.43 -10.83
CA LYS A 2 -12.87 -35.99 -10.92
C LYS A 2 -11.85 -35.27 -10.05
N ALA A 3 -11.05 -34.39 -10.65
CA ALA A 3 -10.17 -33.49 -9.93
C ALA A 3 -11.04 -32.63 -8.99
N SER A 4 -10.76 -32.71 -7.69
CA SER A 4 -11.29 -31.76 -6.72
C SER A 4 -10.60 -30.43 -7.01
N ALA A 5 -11.35 -29.49 -7.60
CA ALA A 5 -10.94 -28.10 -7.62
C ALA A 5 -10.82 -27.66 -6.17
N SER A 6 -9.59 -27.36 -5.73
CA SER A 6 -9.36 -26.81 -4.41
C SER A 6 -10.18 -25.53 -4.27
N ALA A 7 -11.20 -25.58 -3.43
CA ALA A 7 -11.94 -24.41 -3.01
C ALA A 7 -11.07 -23.66 -1.99
N HIS A 8 -10.01 -23.01 -2.48
CA HIS A 8 -9.16 -22.16 -1.64
C HIS A 8 -10.02 -21.03 -1.07
N SER A 9 -9.94 -20.87 0.25
CA SER A 9 -10.88 -20.11 1.06
C SER A 9 -10.99 -18.67 0.59
N LYS A 10 -12.20 -18.27 0.19
CA LYS A 10 -12.61 -16.88 -0.07
C LYS A 10 -12.64 -16.01 1.21
N THR A 11 -11.85 -16.37 2.22
CA THR A 11 -11.80 -15.67 3.50
C THR A 11 -10.87 -14.46 3.35
N PRO A 12 -11.37 -13.23 3.53
CA PRO A 12 -10.52 -12.06 3.52
C PRO A 12 -9.48 -12.13 4.63
N PHE A 13 -8.27 -11.68 4.33
CA PHE A 13 -7.23 -11.47 5.33
C PHE A 13 -7.33 -10.06 5.89
N LYS A 14 -6.92 -9.87 7.15
CA LYS A 14 -6.75 -8.53 7.70
C LYS A 14 -5.52 -7.87 7.10
N PHE A 15 -5.62 -6.57 6.88
CA PHE A 15 -4.56 -5.79 6.29
C PHE A 15 -3.25 -5.94 7.08
N ARG A 16 -2.20 -6.33 6.36
CA ARG A 16 -0.80 -6.41 6.79
C ARG A 16 0.10 -6.48 5.56
N ILE A 17 1.39 -6.23 5.74
CA ILE A 17 2.39 -6.52 4.72
C ILE A 17 2.58 -8.05 4.67
N PRO A 18 2.61 -8.67 3.46
CA PRO A 18 2.68 -10.12 3.28
C PRO A 18 4.12 -10.64 3.45
N THR A 19 4.63 -10.51 4.66
CA THR A 19 5.97 -10.90 5.10
C THR A 19 5.90 -11.44 6.53
N ALA A 20 6.96 -12.12 6.99
CA ALA A 20 7.05 -12.69 8.33
C ALA A 20 6.70 -11.66 9.42
N GLU A 21 7.37 -10.51 9.37
CA GLU A 21 7.10 -9.38 10.24
C GLU A 21 6.33 -8.27 9.53
N ASN A 22 5.39 -7.64 10.24
CA ASN A 22 4.56 -6.55 9.71
C ASN A 22 5.25 -5.18 9.82
N LEU A 23 6.50 -5.09 9.35
CA LEU A 23 7.27 -3.85 9.40
C LEU A 23 6.87 -2.90 8.27
N VAL A 24 6.61 -1.65 8.62
CA VAL A 24 6.23 -0.57 7.70
C VAL A 24 7.48 0.09 7.13
N PRO A 25 7.62 0.23 5.81
CA PRO A 25 8.68 1.04 5.23
C PRO A 25 8.41 2.52 5.53
N ILE A 26 9.43 3.22 6.02
CA ILE A 26 9.42 4.64 6.35
C ILE A 26 10.44 5.34 5.47
N ARG A 27 10.02 6.43 4.83
CA ARG A 27 10.90 7.28 4.01
C ARG A 27 10.89 8.70 4.54
N LEU A 28 12.08 9.26 4.76
CA LEU A 28 12.28 10.63 5.19
C LEU A 28 12.92 11.42 4.07
N ASP A 29 12.37 12.60 3.78
CA ASP A 29 12.94 13.60 2.89
C ASP A 29 12.61 14.98 3.45
N ILE A 30 13.49 15.48 4.32
CA ILE A 30 13.26 16.68 5.13
C ILE A 30 14.28 17.73 4.76
N GLU A 31 13.83 18.94 4.49
CA GLU A 31 14.68 20.09 4.18
C GLU A 31 14.34 21.27 5.10
N ILE A 32 15.36 21.80 5.80
CA ILE A 32 15.24 22.95 6.71
C ILE A 32 16.46 23.85 6.48
N ASP A 33 16.23 25.12 6.19
CA ASP A 33 17.28 26.14 6.02
C ASP A 33 18.41 25.72 5.06
N GLY A 34 18.07 25.00 3.97
CA GLY A 34 19.02 24.52 2.96
C GLY A 34 19.81 23.27 3.36
N GLN A 35 19.65 22.75 4.58
CA GLN A 35 20.13 21.43 4.96
C GLN A 35 19.04 20.39 4.66
N ARG A 36 19.45 19.24 4.09
CA ARG A 36 18.52 18.16 3.73
C ARG A 36 18.94 16.86 4.37
N PHE A 37 17.96 16.15 4.94
CA PHE A 37 18.12 14.82 5.51
C PHE A 37 17.21 13.85 4.75
N LYS A 38 17.83 12.81 4.18
CA LYS A 38 17.13 11.72 3.48
C LYS A 38 17.50 10.40 4.12
N ASP A 39 16.50 9.59 4.38
CA ASP A 39 16.69 8.27 4.97
C ASP A 39 15.53 7.34 4.62
N ALA A 40 15.77 6.04 4.64
CA ALA A 40 14.77 5.03 4.39
C ALA A 40 15.05 3.79 5.26
N PHE A 41 14.07 3.38 6.06
CA PHE A 41 14.20 2.28 7.02
C PHE A 41 12.84 1.62 7.26
N THR A 42 12.80 0.58 8.09
CA THR A 42 11.57 -0.10 8.48
C THR A 42 11.21 0.20 9.93
N TRP A 43 9.91 0.25 10.24
CA TRP A 43 9.41 0.50 11.59
C TRP A 43 8.36 -0.54 12.00
N ASN A 44 8.40 -0.97 13.26
CA ASN A 44 7.34 -1.82 13.81
C ASN A 44 6.12 -0.96 14.18
N PRO A 45 4.96 -1.10 13.51
CA PRO A 45 3.81 -0.24 13.76
C PRO A 45 3.19 -0.44 15.15
N SER A 46 3.54 -1.53 15.84
CA SER A 46 3.12 -1.80 17.22
C SER A 46 3.98 -1.11 18.27
N ASP A 47 5.13 -0.53 17.91
CA ASP A 47 5.96 0.22 18.85
C ASP A 47 5.25 1.53 19.29
N PRO A 48 5.42 1.95 20.56
CA PRO A 48 4.77 3.15 21.06
C PRO A 48 5.36 4.41 20.42
N ASP A 49 4.53 5.46 20.26
CA ASP A 49 4.95 6.72 19.63
C ASP A 49 6.14 7.41 20.36
N SER A 50 6.40 7.05 21.63
CA SER A 50 7.59 7.49 22.35
C SER A 50 8.89 7.02 21.70
N GLU A 51 8.93 5.82 21.09
CA GLU A 51 10.11 5.32 20.40
C GLU A 51 10.44 6.15 19.16
N VAL A 52 9.43 6.68 18.46
CA VAL A 52 9.63 7.61 17.34
C VAL A 52 10.34 8.88 17.80
N VAL A 53 9.95 9.41 18.96
CA VAL A 53 10.59 10.60 19.56
C VAL A 53 12.02 10.29 19.99
N VAL A 54 12.26 9.11 20.58
CA VAL A 54 13.61 8.68 20.96
C VAL A 54 14.49 8.53 19.72
N PHE A 55 13.99 7.91 18.65
CA PHE A 55 14.67 7.78 17.37
C PHE A 55 15.03 9.15 16.80
N ALA A 56 14.05 10.05 16.63
CA ALA A 56 14.28 11.39 16.10
C ALA A 56 15.36 12.16 16.89
N LYS A 57 15.33 12.06 18.22
CA LYS A 57 16.34 12.68 19.09
C LYS A 57 17.73 12.09 18.91
N ARG A 58 17.85 10.76 18.78
CA ARG A 58 19.13 10.07 18.53
C ARG A 58 19.68 10.44 17.16
N THR A 59 18.86 10.36 16.11
CA THR A 59 19.25 10.72 14.74
C THR A 59 19.78 12.14 14.64
N VAL A 60 19.09 13.12 15.23
CA VAL A 60 19.55 14.52 15.26
C VAL A 60 20.89 14.66 15.97
N LYS A 61 21.08 13.96 17.09
CA LYS A 61 22.33 13.98 17.86
C LYS A 61 23.48 13.33 17.09
N ASP A 62 23.26 12.14 16.55
CA ASP A 62 24.30 11.30 15.94
C ASP A 62 24.77 11.89 14.61
N LEU A 63 23.84 12.44 13.82
CA LEU A 63 24.11 13.12 12.55
C LEU A 63 24.43 14.61 12.71
N LYS A 64 24.43 15.14 13.95
CA LYS A 64 24.69 16.55 14.27
C LYS A 64 23.79 17.52 13.47
N LEU A 65 22.51 17.16 13.31
CA LEU A 65 21.52 17.97 12.62
C LEU A 65 21.03 19.13 13.51
N PRO A 66 20.50 20.22 12.92
CA PRO A 66 19.84 21.28 13.67
C PRO A 66 18.66 20.73 14.51
N PRO A 67 18.42 21.27 15.72
CA PRO A 67 17.33 20.80 16.59
C PRO A 67 15.94 20.81 15.94
N ALA A 68 15.71 21.68 14.95
CA ALA A 68 14.47 21.76 14.18
C ALA A 68 14.11 20.45 13.44
N PHE A 69 15.11 19.63 13.07
CA PHE A 69 14.88 18.33 12.42
C PHE A 69 14.18 17.33 13.34
N MET A 70 14.33 17.45 14.67
CA MET A 70 13.75 16.48 15.60
C MET A 70 12.23 16.40 15.45
N THR A 71 11.57 17.56 15.42
CA THR A 71 10.11 17.65 15.26
C THR A 71 9.69 17.16 13.87
N GLN A 72 10.41 17.52 12.82
CA GLN A 72 10.06 17.12 11.44
C GLN A 72 10.24 15.61 11.21
N ILE A 73 11.30 15.01 11.74
CA ILE A 73 11.51 13.55 11.68
C ILE A 73 10.37 12.85 12.40
N ALA A 74 10.07 13.23 13.64
CA ALA A 74 9.01 12.58 14.42
C ALA A 74 7.64 12.70 13.73
N GLN A 75 7.29 13.89 13.24
CA GLN A 75 6.04 14.13 12.53
C GLN A 75 5.93 13.31 11.23
N SER A 76 7.02 13.23 10.45
CA SER A 76 7.04 12.46 9.20
C SER A 76 6.82 10.97 9.44
N ILE A 77 7.50 10.40 10.45
CA ILE A 77 7.31 8.99 10.84
C ILE A 77 5.89 8.75 11.34
N GLN A 78 5.39 9.59 12.27
CA GLN A 78 4.05 9.48 12.83
C GLN A 78 2.94 9.60 11.78
N SER A 79 3.12 10.47 10.78
CA SER A 79 2.20 10.62 9.66
C SER A 79 2.10 9.32 8.86
N GLN A 80 3.23 8.72 8.48
CA GLN A 80 3.29 7.45 7.74
C GLN A 80 2.69 6.29 8.55
N LEU A 81 2.98 6.22 9.86
CA LEU A 81 2.38 5.22 10.74
C LEU A 81 0.87 5.41 10.90
N THR A 82 0.40 6.66 10.98
CA THR A 82 -1.04 6.96 11.06
C THR A 82 -1.76 6.55 9.78
N GLU A 83 -1.16 6.84 8.61
CA GLU A 83 -1.67 6.37 7.33
C GLU A 83 -1.75 4.84 7.30
N PHE A 84 -0.67 4.14 7.64
CA PHE A 84 -0.65 2.68 7.70
C PHE A 84 -1.74 2.11 8.63
N ARG A 85 -1.84 2.66 9.86
CA ARG A 85 -2.83 2.26 10.86
C ARG A 85 -4.27 2.52 10.41
N SER A 86 -4.51 3.46 9.49
CA SER A 86 -5.85 3.69 8.93
C SER A 86 -6.39 2.50 8.11
N PHE A 87 -5.49 1.59 7.69
CA PHE A 87 -5.84 0.34 6.99
C PHE A 87 -6.03 -0.84 7.93
N GLU A 88 -5.68 -0.74 9.21
CA GLU A 88 -5.86 -1.82 10.17
C GLU A 88 -7.32 -2.28 10.28
N GLY A 89 -7.51 -3.59 10.48
CA GLY A 89 -8.82 -4.22 10.56
C GLY A 89 -9.57 -4.33 9.23
N GLN A 90 -9.09 -3.68 8.17
CA GLN A 90 -9.67 -3.79 6.85
C GLN A 90 -9.35 -5.13 6.20
N ASP A 91 -10.27 -5.57 5.37
CA ASP A 91 -10.13 -6.81 4.61
C ASP A 91 -9.35 -6.56 3.32
N MET A 92 -8.38 -7.42 3.03
CA MET A 92 -7.68 -7.52 1.75
C MET A 92 -7.87 -8.92 1.15
N TYR A 93 -7.71 -9.00 -0.17
CA TYR A 93 -7.62 -10.26 -0.90
C TYR A 93 -6.31 -10.28 -1.67
N THR A 94 -5.40 -11.17 -1.29
CA THR A 94 -4.14 -11.40 -2.01
C THR A 94 -4.35 -12.36 -3.18
N GLY A 95 -5.14 -13.44 -2.97
CA GLY A 95 -5.30 -14.54 -3.93
C GLY A 95 -3.98 -15.26 -4.21
N GLU A 96 -3.98 -16.34 -5.00
CA GLU A 96 -2.76 -16.97 -5.52
C GLU A 96 -2.07 -16.01 -6.51
N LYS A 97 -1.24 -15.10 -5.99
CA LYS A 97 -0.68 -13.98 -6.75
C LYS A 97 0.82 -13.90 -6.49
N ILE A 98 1.57 -14.34 -7.50
CA ILE A 98 3.01 -14.09 -7.62
C ILE A 98 3.18 -12.82 -8.43
N ILE A 99 3.96 -11.88 -7.90
CA ILE A 99 4.18 -10.56 -8.52
C ILE A 99 5.66 -10.36 -8.85
N PRO A 100 5.99 -9.56 -9.88
CA PRO A 100 7.35 -9.10 -10.07
C PRO A 100 7.68 -7.95 -9.08
N ILE A 101 8.78 -8.08 -8.37
CA ILE A 101 9.44 -7.00 -7.64
C ILE A 101 10.59 -6.49 -8.50
N LYS A 102 10.68 -5.18 -8.68
CA LYS A 102 11.72 -4.54 -9.49
C LYS A 102 12.59 -3.66 -8.61
N LEU A 103 13.89 -3.88 -8.65
CA LEU A 103 14.88 -3.05 -7.99
C LEU A 103 15.52 -2.14 -9.04
N ASP A 104 15.46 -0.83 -8.81
CA ASP A 104 16.28 0.18 -9.49
C ASP A 104 16.70 1.21 -8.43
N LEU A 105 17.78 0.91 -7.72
CA LEU A 105 18.25 1.72 -6.60
C LEU A 105 19.76 1.93 -6.66
N ARG A 106 20.17 3.14 -6.29
CA ARG A 106 21.57 3.53 -6.13
C ARG A 106 21.84 3.86 -4.68
N VAL A 107 22.76 3.12 -4.07
CA VAL A 107 23.22 3.34 -2.70
C VAL A 107 24.71 3.59 -2.78
N ASN A 108 25.15 4.77 -2.34
CA ASN A 108 26.54 5.22 -2.47
C ASN A 108 27.05 5.08 -3.92
N ASN A 109 28.03 4.19 -4.12
CA ASN A 109 28.64 3.89 -5.41
C ASN A 109 28.11 2.61 -6.07
N THR A 110 27.18 1.91 -5.42
CA THR A 110 26.59 0.65 -5.87
C THR A 110 25.26 0.90 -6.55
N LEU A 111 25.10 0.41 -7.77
CA LEU A 111 23.84 0.43 -8.51
C LEU A 111 23.28 -0.99 -8.57
N ILE A 112 22.04 -1.18 -8.11
CA ILE A 112 21.34 -2.46 -8.19
C ILE A 112 20.17 -2.30 -9.13
N LYS A 113 20.18 -3.14 -10.17
CA LYS A 113 19.10 -3.30 -11.13
C LYS A 113 18.78 -4.78 -11.25
N ASP A 114 17.65 -5.17 -10.69
CA ASP A 114 17.24 -6.58 -10.66
C ASP A 114 15.72 -6.69 -10.72
N GLN A 115 15.22 -7.87 -11.08
CA GLN A 115 13.81 -8.20 -11.07
C GLN A 115 13.61 -9.67 -10.72
N PHE A 116 12.83 -9.93 -9.68
CA PHE A 116 12.48 -11.28 -9.23
C PHE A 116 10.99 -11.40 -8.92
N LEU A 117 10.55 -12.64 -8.69
CA LEU A 117 9.16 -12.95 -8.37
C LEU A 117 8.98 -13.06 -6.85
N TRP A 118 7.88 -12.53 -6.33
CA TRP A 118 7.50 -12.60 -4.92
C TRP A 118 6.11 -13.22 -4.77
N ASP A 119 5.98 -14.24 -3.92
CA ASP A 119 4.70 -14.87 -3.60
C ASP A 119 4.03 -14.15 -2.42
N LEU A 120 2.88 -13.51 -2.68
CA LEU A 120 2.13 -12.78 -1.67
C LEU A 120 1.40 -13.68 -0.65
N ASN A 121 1.38 -15.00 -0.87
CA ASN A 121 0.79 -15.96 0.07
C ASN A 121 1.83 -16.60 0.99
N ASN A 122 3.12 -16.41 0.71
CA ASN A 122 4.18 -16.87 1.58
C ASN A 122 4.46 -15.82 2.68
N TYR A 123 3.65 -15.85 3.74
CA TYR A 123 3.79 -14.98 4.90
C TYR A 123 5.01 -15.30 5.77
N GLU A 124 5.79 -16.33 5.45
CA GLU A 124 7.08 -16.61 6.09
C GLU A 124 8.25 -15.91 5.36
N SER A 125 7.97 -15.19 4.26
CA SER A 125 9.01 -14.49 3.51
C SER A 125 9.57 -13.31 4.29
N ASP A 126 10.89 -13.18 4.30
CA ASP A 126 11.64 -12.14 5.00
C ASP A 126 12.46 -11.31 3.97
N PRO A 127 12.05 -10.07 3.65
CA PRO A 127 12.79 -9.17 2.78
C PRO A 127 14.22 -8.88 3.25
N GLU A 128 14.46 -8.79 4.55
CA GLU A 128 15.78 -8.54 5.13
C GLU A 128 16.70 -9.74 4.91
N GLU A 129 16.22 -10.96 5.13
CA GLU A 129 17.00 -12.19 4.86
C GLU A 129 17.25 -12.40 3.37
N PHE A 130 16.23 -12.15 2.54
CA PHE A 130 16.39 -12.17 1.09
C PHE A 130 17.47 -11.17 0.63
N SER A 131 17.44 -9.94 1.16
CA SER A 131 18.38 -8.89 0.79
C SER A 131 19.81 -9.21 1.22
N ARG A 132 20.01 -9.81 2.41
CA ARG A 132 21.31 -10.32 2.86
C ARG A 132 21.87 -11.38 1.90
N THR A 133 21.02 -12.32 1.50
CA THR A 133 21.39 -13.39 0.57
C THR A 133 21.75 -12.81 -0.80
N LEU A 134 20.92 -11.91 -1.34
CA LEU A 134 21.17 -11.22 -2.61
C LEU A 134 22.51 -10.46 -2.59
N CYS A 135 22.80 -9.71 -1.52
CA CYS A 135 24.07 -9.00 -1.40
C CYS A 135 25.26 -9.95 -1.36
N LYS A 136 25.14 -11.06 -0.62
CA LYS A 136 26.18 -12.09 -0.55
C LYS A 136 26.45 -12.74 -1.91
N ASP A 137 25.39 -13.08 -2.64
CA ASP A 137 25.50 -13.74 -3.95
C ASP A 137 26.10 -12.81 -5.02
N LEU A 138 25.83 -11.50 -4.92
CA LEU A 138 26.39 -10.48 -5.80
C LEU A 138 27.77 -9.96 -5.36
N GLY A 139 28.30 -10.42 -4.22
CA GLY A 139 29.57 -9.94 -3.66
C GLY A 139 29.53 -8.47 -3.24
N ILE A 140 28.37 -7.97 -2.81
CA ILE A 140 28.19 -6.59 -2.35
C ILE A 140 28.60 -6.52 -0.87
N GLU A 141 29.65 -5.75 -0.60
CA GLU A 141 30.20 -5.56 0.76
C GLU A 141 29.67 -4.31 1.48
N ASP A 142 29.05 -3.37 0.75
CA ASP A 142 28.51 -2.14 1.33
C ASP A 142 27.33 -2.46 2.27
N PRO A 143 27.44 -2.21 3.59
CA PRO A 143 26.44 -2.60 4.56
C PRO A 143 25.12 -1.83 4.41
N GLU A 144 25.11 -0.67 3.73
CA GLU A 144 23.91 0.13 3.50
C GLU A 144 23.02 -0.46 2.41
N VAL A 145 23.58 -1.33 1.56
CA VAL A 145 22.87 -1.88 0.40
C VAL A 145 21.78 -2.87 0.80
N GLY A 146 22.09 -3.82 1.69
CA GLY A 146 21.12 -4.82 2.15
C GLY A 146 19.84 -4.20 2.73
N PRO A 147 19.94 -3.29 3.72
CA PRO A 147 18.80 -2.55 4.26
C PRO A 147 18.02 -1.78 3.18
N ALA A 148 18.71 -1.09 2.27
CA ALA A 148 18.05 -0.33 1.19
C ALA A 148 17.23 -1.24 0.25
N VAL A 149 17.74 -2.43 -0.07
CA VAL A 149 16.99 -3.43 -0.85
C VAL A 149 15.77 -3.91 -0.09
N ALA A 150 15.90 -4.24 1.20
CA ALA A 150 14.80 -4.72 2.02
C ALA A 150 13.66 -3.68 2.10
N VAL A 151 14.01 -2.41 2.31
CA VAL A 151 13.05 -1.29 2.28
C VAL A 151 12.37 -1.19 0.92
N ALA A 152 13.11 -1.25 -0.19
CA ALA A 152 12.54 -1.16 -1.54
C ALA A 152 11.57 -2.31 -1.86
N ILE A 153 11.83 -3.52 -1.35
CA ILE A 153 10.89 -4.65 -1.44
C ILE A 153 9.63 -4.33 -0.63
N ARG A 154 9.78 -3.92 0.63
CA ARG A 154 8.65 -3.61 1.52
C ARG A 154 7.78 -2.47 1.00
N GLU A 155 8.37 -1.45 0.38
CA GLU A 155 7.63 -0.35 -0.28
C GLU A 155 6.68 -0.89 -1.35
N GLN A 156 7.17 -1.72 -2.28
CA GLN A 156 6.34 -2.33 -3.32
C GLN A 156 5.27 -3.25 -2.73
N LEU A 157 5.60 -4.04 -1.71
CA LEU A 157 4.62 -4.90 -1.04
C LEU A 157 3.53 -4.10 -0.31
N TYR A 158 3.89 -2.98 0.31
CA TYR A 158 2.94 -2.09 0.97
C TYR A 158 1.97 -1.45 -0.03
N GLU A 159 2.47 -0.93 -1.15
CA GLU A 159 1.62 -0.38 -2.22
C GLU A 159 0.61 -1.42 -2.75
N ILE A 160 1.05 -2.66 -2.92
CA ILE A 160 0.20 -3.74 -3.41
C ILE A 160 -0.83 -4.16 -2.36
N ALA A 161 -0.45 -4.20 -1.08
CA ALA A 161 -1.38 -4.45 0.03
C ALA A 161 -2.50 -3.39 0.07
N MET A 162 -2.14 -2.12 -0.13
CA MET A 162 -3.06 -0.99 -0.18
C MET A 162 -4.04 -1.09 -1.37
N GLN A 163 -3.53 -1.44 -2.55
CA GLN A 163 -4.35 -1.71 -3.73
C GLN A 163 -5.33 -2.86 -3.49
N ASN A 164 -4.89 -3.94 -2.85
CA ASN A 164 -5.75 -5.09 -2.54
C ASN A 164 -6.90 -4.70 -1.59
N VAL A 165 -6.66 -3.80 -0.63
CA VAL A 165 -7.73 -3.24 0.23
C VAL A 165 -8.71 -2.39 -0.58
N ALA A 166 -8.21 -1.53 -1.48
CA ALA A 166 -9.05 -0.71 -2.34
C ALA A 166 -9.97 -1.57 -3.23
N SER A 167 -9.43 -2.60 -3.89
CA SER A 167 -10.23 -3.55 -4.69
C SER A 167 -11.24 -4.34 -3.84
N ALA A 168 -10.88 -4.71 -2.61
CA ALA A 168 -11.79 -5.37 -1.66
C ALA A 168 -12.97 -4.48 -1.26
N ARG A 169 -12.77 -3.16 -1.11
CA ARG A 169 -13.83 -2.19 -0.83
C ARG A 169 -14.76 -2.02 -2.03
N GLU A 170 -14.21 -1.83 -3.22
CA GLU A 170 -14.99 -1.61 -4.45
C GLU A 170 -15.88 -2.82 -4.78
N SER A 171 -15.35 -4.04 -4.67
CA SER A 171 -16.12 -5.27 -4.93
C SER A 171 -17.32 -5.44 -3.98
N ARG A 172 -17.24 -4.92 -2.74
CA ARG A 172 -18.37 -4.89 -1.79
C ARG A 172 -19.42 -3.86 -2.18
N MET A 173 -19.00 -2.68 -2.64
CA MET A 173 -19.90 -1.60 -3.06
C MET A 173 -20.68 -1.98 -4.33
N SER A 174 -20.01 -2.59 -5.32
CA SER A 174 -20.64 -3.05 -6.56
C SER A 174 -21.75 -4.11 -6.31
N LYS A 175 -21.54 -5.01 -5.34
CA LYS A 175 -22.55 -6.00 -4.89
C LYS A 175 -23.73 -5.38 -4.13
N LYS A 176 -23.60 -4.17 -3.59
CA LYS A 176 -24.69 -3.45 -2.93
C LYS A 176 -25.49 -2.61 -3.92
N GLY A 177 -24.85 -2.04 -4.95
CA GLY A 177 -25.52 -1.32 -6.03
C GLY A 177 -26.42 -2.21 -6.91
N ARG A 178 -26.05 -3.47 -7.15
CA ARG A 178 -26.89 -4.42 -7.90
C ARG A 178 -28.12 -4.93 -7.14
N ARG A 179 -28.18 -4.77 -5.82
CA ARG A 179 -29.34 -5.18 -4.99
C ARG A 179 -30.37 -4.06 -4.77
N GLY A 180 -30.16 -2.88 -5.38
CA GLY A 180 -31.05 -1.72 -5.25
C GLY A 180 -32.07 -1.52 -6.37
N PHE A 181 -32.17 -2.45 -7.33
CA PHE A 181 -33.06 -2.34 -8.49
C PHE A 181 -33.85 -3.63 -8.72
N GLU A 182 -34.61 -4.11 -7.74
CA GLU A 182 -35.66 -5.09 -8.01
C GLU A 182 -36.98 -4.76 -7.29
N HIS A 183 -37.97 -4.49 -8.14
CA HIS A 183 -39.39 -4.84 -8.01
C HIS A 183 -40.32 -3.95 -7.17
N VAL A 184 -40.94 -2.96 -7.83
CA VAL A 184 -42.33 -2.56 -7.55
C VAL A 184 -43.22 -3.24 -8.60
N PRO A 185 -44.14 -4.15 -8.26
CA PRO A 185 -45.09 -4.66 -9.22
C PRO A 185 -46.20 -3.62 -9.41
N ALA A 186 -46.24 -3.00 -10.59
CA ALA A 186 -47.36 -2.14 -10.99
C ALA A 186 -48.48 -3.02 -11.56
N SER A 187 -49.55 -3.18 -10.80
CA SER A 187 -50.79 -3.83 -11.23
C SER A 187 -51.50 -2.99 -12.30
N LYS A 188 -51.94 -3.65 -13.38
CA LYS A 188 -52.73 -3.10 -14.50
C LYS A 188 -54.10 -2.56 -14.07
N VAL A 189 -54.44 -1.35 -14.50
CA VAL A 189 -55.74 -0.88 -15.07
C VAL A 189 -55.36 0.33 -15.93
N GLY A 190 -55.48 0.38 -17.25
CA GLY A 190 -56.67 0.18 -18.09
C GLY A 190 -57.16 1.57 -18.56
N GLY A 191 -56.93 1.96 -19.82
CA GLY A 191 -57.65 3.09 -20.43
C GLY A 191 -56.90 3.97 -21.44
N ALA A 192 -57.35 3.88 -22.69
CA ALA A 192 -57.42 4.91 -23.73
C ALA A 192 -56.13 5.59 -24.26
N SER A 193 -55.86 5.26 -25.53
CA SER A 193 -55.15 6.05 -26.54
C SER A 193 -55.63 7.50 -26.62
N VAL A 194 -54.69 8.44 -26.75
CA VAL A 194 -54.78 9.58 -27.68
C VAL A 194 -53.37 10.12 -27.94
N ASP A 195 -53.00 10.10 -29.21
CA ASP A 195 -51.83 10.75 -29.75
C ASP A 195 -52.23 12.20 -30.10
N LEU A 196 -51.48 13.20 -29.62
CA LEU A 196 -51.65 14.57 -30.08
C LEU A 196 -50.31 15.32 -30.09
N VAL A 197 -49.76 15.36 -31.30
CA VAL A 197 -48.73 16.27 -31.77
C VAL A 197 -49.04 17.71 -31.34
N LYS A 198 -48.09 18.40 -30.71
CA LYS A 198 -47.47 19.66 -31.22
C LYS A 198 -46.78 20.50 -30.13
N LEU A 199 -45.53 20.85 -30.48
CA LEU A 199 -44.93 22.19 -30.46
C LEU A 199 -44.26 22.76 -29.20
N PHE A 200 -43.15 23.46 -29.50
CA PHE A 200 -42.32 24.37 -28.70
C PHE A 200 -41.43 23.69 -27.66
N GLY A 201 -40.11 23.92 -27.57
CA GLY A 201 -39.21 24.83 -28.27
C GLY A 201 -37.97 25.04 -27.37
N GLN A 202 -36.79 25.00 -27.99
CA GLN A 202 -35.59 25.77 -27.63
C GLN A 202 -34.98 25.67 -26.21
N ARG A 203 -33.78 25.04 -26.13
CA ARG A 203 -32.45 25.66 -25.90
C ARG A 203 -31.51 24.80 -25.03
N SER A 204 -30.33 24.61 -25.62
CA SER A 204 -29.01 24.33 -25.04
C SER A 204 -28.75 24.80 -23.60
N SER A 205 -27.96 24.03 -22.85
CA SER A 205 -26.70 24.55 -22.27
C SER A 205 -25.79 23.41 -21.79
N VAL A 206 -24.55 23.43 -22.29
CA VAL A 206 -23.38 22.73 -21.76
C VAL A 206 -22.73 23.66 -20.75
N VAL A 207 -22.30 23.15 -19.60
CA VAL A 207 -21.32 23.83 -18.74
C VAL A 207 -20.24 22.83 -18.34
N ARG A 208 -19.01 23.33 -18.41
CA ARG A 208 -17.70 22.68 -18.29
C ARG A 208 -17.45 22.04 -16.94
#